data_AF-A0A2I0VSB5-F1
#
_entry.id   AF-A0A2I0VSB5-F1
#
_cell.length_a   1.000
_cell.length_b   1.000
_cell.length_c   1.000
_cell.angle_alpha   90.00
_cell.angle_beta   90.00
_cell.angle_gamma   90.00
#
_symmetry.space_group_name_H-M   'P 1'
#
loop_
_entity.id
_entity.type
_entity.pdbx_description
1 polymer ?
#
loop_
_entity_poly.entity_id
_entity_poly.type
_entity_poly.pdbx_seq_one_letter_code
_entity_poly.pdbx_strand_id
1 'polypeptide(L)' 'MSKAKITVLLISLLAMAATTNAVKCCTDNHSWGNPTVHHCLGPDDEDNCNTWCMQECRGGTCKIRNRLHVCHCYC' A
#
# COMPACT_ATOMS: atom_id res chain seq x y z
N MET A 1 3.74 42.51 -2.77
CA MET A 1 3.23 41.21 -3.30
C MET A 1 1.76 41.09 -2.91
N SER A 2 0.83 41.07 -3.87
CA SER A 2 -0.61 41.12 -3.58
C SER A 2 -1.09 39.85 -2.88
N LYS A 3 -1.94 39.99 -1.86
CA LYS A 3 -2.53 38.90 -1.04
C LYS A 3 -3.05 37.72 -1.89
N ALA A 4 -3.61 38.02 -3.07
CA ALA A 4 -4.08 37.04 -4.05
C ALA A 4 -2.99 36.04 -4.53
N LYS A 5 -1.72 36.47 -4.67
CA LYS A 5 -0.63 35.60 -5.11
C LYS A 5 -0.22 34.58 -4.03
N ILE A 6 -0.32 34.99 -2.76
CA ILE A 6 -0.05 34.13 -1.61
C ILE A 6 -1.15 33.08 -1.48
N THR A 7 -2.42 33.47 -1.68
CA THR A 7 -3.56 32.56 -1.64
C THR A 7 -3.50 31.49 -2.74
N VAL A 8 -3.15 31.87 -3.97
CA VAL A 8 -3.01 30.90 -5.08
C VAL A 8 -1.87 29.91 -4.84
N LEU A 9 -0.75 30.37 -4.26
CA LEU A 9 0.38 29.50 -3.93
C LEU A 9 0.03 28.48 -2.84
N LEU A 10 -0.77 28.87 -1.84
CA LEU A 10 -1.20 27.97 -0.76
C LEU A 10 -2.16 26.88 -1.24
N ILE A 11 -3.02 27.18 -2.22
CA ILE A 11 -4.00 26.22 -2.74
C ILE A 11 -3.33 25.13 -3.59
N SER A 12 -2.28 25.46 -4.35
CA SER A 12 -1.58 24.48 -5.19
C SER A 12 -0.72 23.48 -4.40
N LEU A 13 -0.26 23.84 -3.20
CA LEU A 13 0.52 22.95 -2.34
C LEU A 13 -0.29 21.83 -1.66
N LEU A 14 -1.61 21.94 -1.55
CA LEU A 14 -2.45 20.92 -0.90
C LEU A 14 -2.74 19.68 -1.77
N ALA A 15 -2.38 19.68 -3.06
CA ALA A 15 -2.80 18.64 -3.99
C ALA A 15 -1.90 17.39 -4.05
N MET A 16 -0.85 17.27 -3.22
CA MET A 16 0.22 16.27 -3.43
C MET A 16 0.29 15.13 -2.39
N ALA A 17 -0.73 14.92 -1.56
CA ALA A 17 -0.64 13.96 -0.45
C ALA A 17 -1.11 12.52 -0.75
N ALA A 18 -1.54 12.19 -1.98
CA ALA A 18 -2.26 10.93 -2.23
C ALA A 18 -1.43 9.78 -2.83
N THR A 19 -0.14 9.95 -3.14
CA THR A 19 0.60 8.98 -3.97
C THR A 19 1.48 7.98 -3.21
N THR A 20 1.73 8.17 -1.91
CA THR A 20 2.63 7.26 -1.16
C THR A 20 1.97 5.94 -0.79
N ASN A 21 0.68 5.95 -0.46
CA ASN A 21 -0.05 4.74 -0.06
C ASN A 21 -0.38 3.86 -1.27
N ALA A 22 -0.52 4.45 -2.46
CA ALA A 22 -0.74 3.73 -3.71
C ALA A 22 0.47 2.89 -4.15
N VAL A 23 1.67 3.18 -3.63
CA VAL A 23 2.88 2.38 -3.89
C VAL A 23 2.98 1.19 -2.93
N LYS A 24 2.38 1.29 -1.73
CA LYS A 24 2.32 0.17 -0.77
C LYS A 24 1.15 -0.76 -1.07
N CYS A 25 -0.02 -0.19 -1.30
CA CYS A 25 -1.19 -0.92 -1.80
C CYS A 25 -1.02 -1.22 -3.30
N CYS A 26 -1.83 -2.13 -3.86
CA CYS A 26 -1.79 -2.50 -5.28
C CYS A 26 -0.54 -3.26 -5.76
N THR A 27 0.31 -3.76 -4.85
CA THR A 27 1.54 -4.46 -5.23
C THR A 27 1.46 -5.95 -4.88
N ASP A 28 1.89 -6.79 -5.82
CA ASP A 28 1.92 -8.25 -5.65
C ASP A 28 3.11 -8.73 -4.79
N ASN A 29 4.17 -7.90 -4.66
CA ASN A 29 5.46 -8.29 -4.06
C ASN A 29 5.90 -7.35 -2.92
N HIS A 30 5.02 -7.02 -1.97
CA HIS A 30 5.49 -6.34 -0.76
C HIS A 30 6.14 -7.33 0.21
N SER A 31 7.23 -6.91 0.87
CA SER A 31 7.77 -7.64 2.03
C SER A 31 6.71 -7.66 3.13
N TRP A 32 6.21 -8.85 3.46
CA TRP A 32 5.23 -9.02 4.52
C TRP A 32 5.97 -9.31 5.83
N GLY A 33 5.84 -8.40 6.80
CA GLY A 33 6.45 -8.52 8.13
C GLY A 33 7.99 -8.43 8.15
N ASN A 34 8.67 -9.42 7.57
CA ASN A 34 10.13 -9.51 7.50
C ASN A 34 10.65 -9.15 6.10
N PRO A 35 11.63 -8.23 5.96
CA PRO A 35 12.23 -7.89 4.67
C PRO A 35 12.91 -9.05 3.92
N THR A 36 13.10 -10.22 4.53
CA THR A 36 13.63 -11.43 3.86
C THR A 36 12.55 -12.44 3.46
N VAL A 37 11.32 -12.29 3.94
CA VAL A 37 10.21 -13.20 3.66
C VAL A 37 9.12 -12.43 2.93
N HIS A 38 9.18 -12.48 1.60
CA HIS A 38 8.20 -11.83 0.72
C HIS A 38 7.03 -12.74 0.35
N HIS A 39 6.91 -13.90 1.01
CA HIS A 39 5.90 -14.90 0.70
C HIS A 39 5.01 -15.14 1.92
N CYS A 40 3.73 -15.36 1.69
CA CYS A 40 2.87 -15.94 2.71
C CYS A 40 2.92 -17.47 2.63
N LEU A 41 2.52 -18.18 3.69
CA LEU A 41 2.59 -19.64 3.74
C LEU A 41 1.35 -20.32 3.13
N GLY A 42 0.58 -19.59 2.33
CA GLY A 42 -0.65 -20.06 1.70
C GLY A 42 -1.90 -19.65 2.50
N PRO A 43 -2.98 -20.47 2.46
CA PRO A 43 -4.25 -20.13 3.09
C PRO A 43 -4.15 -19.84 4.60
N ASP A 44 -3.19 -20.47 5.28
CA ASP A 44 -2.98 -20.31 6.72
C ASP A 44 -2.55 -18.89 7.11
N ASP A 45 -2.03 -18.10 6.15
CA ASP A 45 -1.61 -16.71 6.34
C ASP A 45 -2.56 -15.68 5.72
N GLU A 46 -3.75 -16.11 5.24
CA GLU A 46 -4.74 -15.22 4.62
C GLU A 46 -5.16 -14.09 5.58
N ASP A 47 -5.53 -14.45 6.82
CA ASP A 47 -5.98 -13.48 7.84
C ASP A 47 -4.84 -12.54 8.26
N ASN A 48 -3.61 -13.06 8.33
CA ASN A 48 -2.44 -12.26 8.66
C ASN A 48 -2.12 -11.25 7.55
N CYS A 49 -2.16 -11.69 6.29
CA CYS A 49 -2.00 -10.82 5.12
C CYS A 49 -3.08 -9.74 5.10
N ASN A 50 -4.35 -10.11 5.29
CA ASN A 50 -5.45 -9.16 5.34
C ASN A 50 -5.29 -8.13 6.46
N THR A 51 -5.02 -8.59 7.69
CA THR A 51 -4.83 -7.73 8.87
C THR A 51 -3.67 -6.75 8.68
N TRP A 52 -2.56 -7.22 8.09
CA TRP A 52 -1.41 -6.37 7.78
C TRP A 52 -1.76 -5.31 6.74
N CYS A 53 -2.39 -5.69 5.63
CA CYS A 53 -2.81 -4.76 4.60
C CYS A 53 -3.86 -3.75 5.11
N MET A 54 -4.75 -4.12 6.01
CA MET A 54 -5.80 -3.23 6.55
C MET A 54 -5.26 -2.00 7.31
N GLN A 55 -3.98 -1.99 7.68
CA GLN A 55 -3.38 -0.83 8.36
C GLN A 55 -3.29 0.40 7.45
N GLU A 56 -3.05 0.20 6.15
CA GLU A 56 -2.86 1.29 5.18
C GLU A 56 -3.63 1.11 3.87
N CYS A 57 -4.26 -0.05 3.66
CA CYS A 57 -4.94 -0.50 2.44
C CYS A 57 -6.34 -1.08 2.73
N ARG A 58 -7.08 -1.52 1.70
CA ARG A 58 -8.46 -2.06 1.85
C ARG A 58 -8.52 -3.54 2.28
N GLY A 59 -7.42 -4.06 2.78
CA GLY A 59 -7.22 -5.48 3.06
C GLY A 59 -6.33 -6.17 2.04
N GLY A 60 -6.21 -7.48 2.13
CA GLY A 60 -5.29 -8.26 1.30
C GLY A 60 -5.63 -9.75 1.25
N THR A 61 -4.91 -10.48 0.40
CA THR A 61 -5.08 -11.92 0.20
C THR A 61 -3.78 -12.58 -0.23
N CYS A 62 -3.62 -13.87 0.05
CA CYS A 62 -2.53 -14.69 -0.41
C CYS A 62 -2.80 -15.23 -1.82
N LYS A 63 -2.02 -14.76 -2.81
CA LYS A 63 -2.10 -15.22 -4.20
C LYS A 63 -0.88 -16.03 -4.58
N ILE A 64 -1.05 -16.99 -5.50
CA ILE A 64 0.09 -17.67 -6.12
C ILE A 64 0.63 -16.79 -7.26
N ARG A 65 1.93 -16.52 -7.24
CA ARG A 65 2.72 -15.85 -8.28
C ARG A 65 4.04 -16.56 -8.44
N ASN A 66 4.39 -16.97 -9.65
CA ASN A 66 5.64 -17.70 -9.94
C ASN A 66 5.89 -18.90 -8.99
N ARG A 67 4.83 -19.65 -8.66
CA ARG A 67 4.84 -20.80 -7.72
C ARG A 67 5.16 -20.44 -6.27
N LEU A 68 5.12 -19.16 -5.90
CA LEU A 68 5.22 -18.67 -4.54
C LEU A 68 3.89 -18.05 -4.12
N HIS A 69 3.51 -18.26 -2.87
CA HIS A 69 2.38 -17.55 -2.26
C HIS A 69 2.87 -16.15 -1.87
N VAL A 70 2.20 -15.10 -2.31
CA VAL A 70 2.57 -13.70 -2.03
C VAL A 70 1.35 -12.96 -1.48
N CYS A 71 1.59 -12.08 -0.50
CA CYS A 71 0.54 -11.24 0.05
C CYS A 71 0.30 -10.04 -0.89
N HIS A 72 -0.93 -9.93 -1.38
CA HIS A 72 -1.37 -8.85 -2.27
C HIS A 72 -2.32 -7.92 -1.52
N CYS A 73 -1.91 -6.67 -1.31
CA CYS A 73 -2.77 -5.64 -0.70
C CYS A 73 -3.63 -4.93 -1.75
N TYR A 74 -4.93 -4.81 -1.46
CA TYR A 74 -5.89 -4.12 -2.32
C TYR A 74 -5.81 -2.60 -2.17
N CYS A 75 -5.87 -1.91 -3.30
CA CYS A 75 -6.42 -0.56 -3.37
C CYS A 75 -7.95 -0.61 -3.59
#